data_AF-A0A7W7KQ68-F1
#
_entry.id   AF-A0A7W7KQ68-F1
#
_cell.length_a   1.000
_cell.length_b   1.000
_cell.length_c   1.000
_cell.angle_alpha   90.00
_cell.angle_beta   90.00
_cell.angle_gamma   90.00
#
_symmetry.space_group_name_H-M   'P 1'
#
loop_
_entity.id
_entity.type
_entity.pdbx_description
1 polymer ?
#
loop_
_entity_poly.entity_id
_entity_poly.type
_entity_poly.pdbx_seq_one_letter_code
_entity_poly.pdbx_strand_id
1 'polypeptide(L)'
;MEARATSYALSVCFNDHQKPVCLAVSADSVEPVGAMPATPESAQLVGGDLLIVSKFKSLRLAGIDQRCVEAIHLDLPLVVFDPDTQEEVMLQVVYSGAPR
;
A
#
# COMPACT_ATOMS: atom_id res chain seq x y z
N MET A 1 3.99 -20.10 16.05
CA MET A 1 3.54 -18.70 16.19
C MET A 1 2.82 -18.37 14.90
N GLU A 2 1.49 -18.45 14.90
CA GLU A 2 0.69 -18.25 13.69
C GLU A 2 0.71 -16.76 13.34
N ALA A 3 1.10 -16.43 12.12
CA ALA A 3 1.03 -15.06 11.62
C ALA A 3 -0.45 -14.67 11.60
N ARG A 4 -0.86 -13.72 12.47
CA ARG A 4 -2.17 -13.08 12.35
C ARG A 4 -2.26 -12.49 10.95
N ALA A 5 -3.29 -12.86 10.20
CA ALA A 5 -3.55 -12.26 8.90
C ALA A 5 -3.80 -10.78 9.10
N THR A 6 -2.93 -9.93 8.56
CA THR A 6 -3.13 -8.48 8.53
C THR A 6 -4.41 -8.20 7.75
N SER A 7 -5.39 -7.61 8.41
CA SER A 7 -6.60 -7.09 7.77
C SER A 7 -6.25 -5.77 7.09
N TYR A 8 -6.54 -5.67 5.79
CA TYR A 8 -6.31 -4.46 5.01
C TYR A 8 -7.42 -4.23 3.99
N ALA A 9 -7.63 -2.97 3.64
CA ALA A 9 -8.44 -2.52 2.52
C ALA A 9 -7.53 -1.79 1.53
N LEU A 10 -7.63 -2.15 0.26
CA LEU A 10 -6.94 -1.49 -0.84
C LEU A 10 -7.97 -1.09 -1.90
N SER A 11 -7.91 0.14 -2.38
CA SER A 11 -8.86 0.67 -3.36
C SER A 11 -8.16 1.57 -4.38
N VAL A 12 -8.73 1.65 -5.58
CA VAL A 12 -8.39 2.68 -6.57
C VAL A 12 -9.33 3.86 -6.36
N CYS A 13 -8.76 5.04 -6.13
CA CYS A 13 -9.51 6.28 -5.96
C CYS A 13 -9.66 6.99 -7.30
N PHE A 14 -10.84 7.59 -7.51
CA PHE A 14 -11.20 8.28 -8.73
C PHE A 14 -11.57 9.74 -8.42
N ASN A 15 -11.30 10.65 -9.35
CA ASN A 15 -11.80 12.03 -9.27
C ASN A 15 -13.26 12.15 -9.76
N ASP A 16 -13.78 13.37 -9.74
CA ASP A 16 -15.15 13.71 -10.20
C ASP A 16 -15.42 13.36 -11.67
N HIS A 17 -14.38 13.11 -12.46
CA HIS A 17 -14.47 12.70 -13.87
C HIS A 17 -14.27 11.19 -14.07
N GLN A 18 -14.30 10.39 -13.00
CA GLN A 18 -14.02 8.95 -13.01
C GLN A 18 -12.64 8.58 -13.58
N LYS A 19 -11.65 9.48 -13.47
CA LYS A 19 -10.26 9.14 -13.77
C LYS A 19 -9.57 8.65 -12.50
N PRO A 20 -8.81 7.55 -12.55
CA PRO A 20 -8.07 7.08 -11.38
C PRO A 20 -6.98 8.09 -11.04
N VAL A 21 -6.81 8.39 -9.75
CA VAL A 21 -5.87 9.43 -9.28
C VAL A 21 -4.89 8.94 -8.22
N CYS A 22 -5.26 7.95 -7.42
CA CYS A 22 -4.36 7.31 -6.47
C CYS A 22 -4.86 5.92 -6.10
N LEU A 23 -3.99 5.13 -5.48
CA LEU A 23 -4.34 3.97 -4.71
C LEU A 23 -4.46 4.38 -3.24
N ALA A 24 -5.47 3.89 -2.53
CA ALA A 24 -5.59 4.09 -1.10
C ALA A 24 -5.52 2.74 -0.38
N VAL A 25 -4.65 2.66 0.62
CA VAL A 25 -4.58 1.51 1.51
C VAL A 25 -4.86 1.94 2.94
N SER A 26 -5.72 1.19 3.62
CA SER A 26 -5.89 1.22 5.05
C SER A 26 -5.59 -0.18 5.58
N ALA A 27 -4.76 -0.30 6.61
CA ALA A 27 -4.42 -1.58 7.20
C ALA A 27 -4.63 -1.50 8.72
N ASP A 28 -5.31 -2.50 9.28
CA ASP A 28 -5.49 -2.58 10.72
C ASP A 28 -4.12 -2.74 11.39
N SER A 29 -3.88 -1.89 12.38
CA SER A 29 -2.76 -1.95 13.30
C SER A 29 -2.58 -3.36 13.86
N VAL A 30 -1.50 -4.05 13.47
CA VAL A 30 -1.13 -5.35 14.06
C VAL A 30 0.04 -5.15 15.04
N GLU A 31 -0.27 -5.03 16.32
CA GLU A 31 0.72 -5.11 17.41
C GLU A 31 1.42 -6.50 17.47
N PRO A 32 2.55 -6.68 18.19
CA PRO A 32 3.59 -5.76 18.63
C PRO A 32 4.89 -5.95 17.81
N VAL A 33 4.79 -6.56 16.62
CA VAL A 33 5.92 -6.69 15.66
C VAL A 33 5.45 -6.30 14.26
N GLY A 34 4.77 -5.16 14.13
CA GLY A 34 4.34 -4.76 12.78
C GLY A 34 3.32 -3.64 12.61
N ALA A 35 3.22 -2.65 13.51
CA ALA A 35 2.44 -1.44 13.25
C ALA A 35 2.61 -0.95 11.79
N MET A 36 1.53 -0.38 11.23
CA MET A 36 1.61 0.43 10.01
C MET A 36 2.86 1.30 10.12
N PRO A 37 3.69 1.39 9.06
CA PRO A 37 4.94 2.12 9.13
C PRO A 37 4.68 3.52 9.70
N ALA A 38 5.22 3.81 10.90
CA ALA A 38 4.96 5.04 11.66
C ALA A 38 5.24 6.31 10.84
N THR A 39 6.01 6.17 9.78
CA THR A 39 5.97 7.04 8.62
C THR A 39 6.37 6.16 7.43
N PRO A 40 5.47 5.82 6.51
CA PRO A 40 5.85 5.14 5.28
C PRO A 40 6.85 6.01 4.52
N GLU A 41 7.93 5.43 4.03
CA GLU A 41 8.98 6.17 3.28
C GLU A 41 8.98 5.79 1.81
N SER A 42 8.59 4.55 1.49
CA SER A 42 8.50 4.08 0.12
C SER A 42 7.48 2.96 -0.03
N ALA A 43 6.97 2.79 -1.25
CA ALA A 43 6.17 1.65 -1.65
C ALA A 43 6.79 1.00 -2.87
N GLN A 44 6.74 -0.34 -2.95
CA GLN A 44 7.32 -1.11 -4.04
C GLN A 44 6.38 -2.23 -4.48
N LEU A 45 6.28 -2.46 -5.78
CA LEU A 45 5.58 -3.63 -6.32
C LEU A 45 6.59 -4.72 -6.64
N VAL A 46 6.55 -5.83 -5.89
CA VAL A 46 7.50 -6.96 -5.99
C VAL A 46 6.74 -8.23 -6.31
N GLY A 47 6.89 -8.75 -7.53
CA GLY A 47 6.29 -10.03 -7.93
C GLY A 47 4.76 -10.07 -7.81
N GLY A 48 4.09 -8.92 -7.93
CA GLY A 48 2.64 -8.78 -7.80
C GLY A 48 2.17 -8.38 -6.40
N ASP A 49 3.06 -8.32 -5.41
CA ASP A 49 2.73 -7.90 -4.05
C ASP A 49 3.16 -6.45 -3.79
N LEU A 50 2.36 -5.72 -3.02
CA LEU A 50 2.68 -4.36 -2.61
C LEU A 50 3.45 -4.38 -1.29
N LEU A 51 4.69 -3.90 -1.32
CA LEU A 51 5.55 -3.76 -0.16
C LEU A 51 5.64 -2.28 0.24
N ILE A 52 5.14 -1.94 1.42
CA ILE A 52 5.24 -0.61 2.02
C ILE A 52 6.35 -0.65 3.07
N VAL A 53 7.33 0.24 2.94
CA VAL A 53 8.54 0.23 3.77
C VAL A 53 8.65 1.53 4.57
N SER A 54 9.03 1.41 5.84
CA SER A 54 9.55 2.49 6.66
C SER A 54 10.93 2.16 7.18
N LYS A 55 11.54 3.15 7.82
CA LYS A 55 12.80 3.04 8.57
C LYS A 55 12.92 1.82 9.49
N PHE A 56 11.81 1.35 10.08
CA PHE A 56 11.85 0.31 11.13
C PHE A 56 11.10 -0.96 10.79
N LYS A 57 10.15 -0.91 9.84
CA LYS A 57 9.21 -2.00 9.53
C LYS A 57 8.82 -1.99 8.06
N SER A 58 8.44 -3.15 7.55
CA SER A 58 7.78 -3.29 6.26
C SER A 58 6.45 -4.02 6.39
N LEU A 59 5.50 -3.63 5.55
CA LEU A 59 4.20 -4.25 5.39
C LEU A 59 4.10 -4.81 3.97
N ARG A 60 3.85 -6.11 3.85
CA ARG A 60 3.62 -6.77 2.57
C ARG A 60 2.14 -7.10 2.43
N LEU A 61 1.50 -6.55 1.41
CA LEU A 61 0.15 -6.91 0.98
C LEU A 61 0.29 -7.93 -0.13
N ALA A 62 0.05 -9.20 0.22
CA ALA A 62 0.14 -10.30 -0.73
C ALA A 62 -1.18 -10.49 -1.49
N GLY A 63 -1.09 -10.83 -2.78
CA GLY A 63 -2.25 -11.19 -3.58
C GLY A 63 -3.24 -10.05 -3.78
N ILE A 64 -2.74 -8.82 -3.96
CA ILE A 64 -3.57 -7.64 -4.23
C ILE A 64 -4.32 -7.79 -5.56
N ASP A 65 -5.49 -7.15 -5.65
CA ASP A 65 -6.34 -7.22 -6.84
C ASP A 65 -5.61 -6.72 -8.10
N GLN A 66 -5.87 -7.38 -9.23
CA GLN A 66 -5.23 -7.07 -10.51
C GLN A 66 -5.45 -5.62 -10.96
N ARG A 67 -6.60 -5.00 -10.64
CA ARG A 67 -6.86 -3.59 -10.94
C ARG A 67 -5.97 -2.67 -10.13
N CYS A 68 -5.59 -3.07 -8.92
CA CYS A 68 -4.64 -2.32 -8.11
C CYS A 68 -3.22 -2.43 -8.70
N VAL A 69 -2.85 -3.62 -9.17
CA VAL A 69 -1.59 -3.83 -9.91
C VAL A 69 -1.55 -2.95 -11.17
N GLU A 70 -2.62 -2.92 -11.96
CA GLU A 70 -2.73 -2.05 -13.14
C GLU A 70 -2.64 -0.57 -12.78
N ALA A 71 -3.32 -0.13 -11.71
CA ALA A 71 -3.23 1.23 -11.21
C ALA A 71 -1.81 1.63 -10.79
N ILE A 72 -1.02 0.71 -10.22
CA ILE A 72 0.40 0.96 -9.92
C ILE A 72 1.18 1.20 -11.21
N HIS A 73 0.92 0.43 -12.27
CA HIS A 73 1.59 0.61 -13.57
C HIS A 73 1.19 1.90 -14.29
N LEU A 74 0.16 2.61 -13.83
CA LEU A 74 -0.25 3.93 -14.32
C LEU A 74 0.48 5.08 -13.58
N ASP A 75 1.55 4.79 -12.84
CA ASP A 75 2.29 5.75 -12.00
C ASP A 75 1.38 6.51 -11.01
N LEU A 76 0.32 5.86 -10.54
CA LEU A 76 -0.57 6.46 -9.56
C LEU A 76 0.08 6.44 -8.17
N PRO A 77 0.02 7.55 -7.41
CA PRO A 77 0.53 7.59 -6.04
C PRO A 77 -0.25 6.65 -5.14
N LEU A 78 0.41 6.14 -4.10
CA LEU A 78 -0.20 5.37 -3.03
C LEU A 78 -0.42 6.28 -1.81
N VAL A 79 -1.66 6.41 -1.37
CA VAL A 79 -2.03 7.02 -0.10
C VAL A 79 -2.18 5.91 0.93
N VAL A 80 -1.42 6.01 2.01
CA VAL A 80 -1.51 5.11 3.16
C VAL A 80 -2.24 5.86 4.26
N PHE A 81 -3.37 5.31 4.72
CA PHE A 81 -4.19 5.87 5.79
C PHE A 81 -3.95 5.11 7.10
N ASP A 82 -3.60 5.85 8.15
CA ASP A 82 -3.44 5.30 9.50
C ASP A 82 -4.80 5.40 10.23
N PRO A 83 -5.47 4.27 10.53
CA PRO A 83 -6.76 4.31 11.21
C PRO A 83 -6.67 4.79 12.66
N ASP A 84 -5.52 4.68 13.31
CA ASP A 84 -5.33 5.07 14.71
C ASP A 84 -5.11 6.58 14.83
N THR A 85 -4.31 7.17 13.94
CA THR A 85 -3.98 8.60 13.97
C THR A 85 -4.84 9.46 13.04
N GLN A 86 -5.57 8.83 12.11
CA GLN A 86 -6.31 9.49 11.02
C GLN A 86 -5.42 10.32 10.08
N GLU A 87 -4.14 9.98 10.00
CA GLU A 87 -3.19 10.65 9.11
C GLU A 87 -3.11 9.95 7.74
N GLU A 88 -2.84 10.76 6.71
CA GLU A 88 -2.63 10.30 5.35
C GLU A 88 -1.19 10.58 4.92
N VAL A 89 -0.52 9.57 4.39
CA VAL A 89 0.82 9.71 3.81
C VAL A 89 0.78 9.29 2.35
N MET A 90 1.19 10.20 1.46
CA MET A 90 1.29 9.93 0.04
C MET A 90 2.71 9.48 -0.32
N LEU A 91 2.80 8.36 -1.04
CA LEU A 91 4.04 7.75 -1.50
C LEU A 91 4.00 7.59 -3.02
N GLN A 92 5.18 7.67 -3.63
CA GLN A 92 5.38 7.16 -4.98
C GLN A 92 5.67 5.66 -4.91
N VAL A 93 5.00 4.88 -5.76
CA VAL A 93 5.24 3.44 -5.85
C VAL A 93 6.36 3.20 -6.86
N VAL A 94 7.45 2.59 -6.41
CA VAL A 94 8.58 2.24 -7.27
C VAL A 94 8.43 0.79 -7.73
N TYR A 95 8.46 0.58 -9.04
CA TYR A 95 8.43 -0.77 -9.58
C TYR A 95 9.82 -1.41 -9.52
N SER A 96 9.94 -2.56 -8.85
CA SER A 96 11.16 -3.38 -8.83
C SER A 96 10.92 -4.69 -9.58
N GLY A 97 10.73 -4.57 -10.89
CA GLY A 97 10.65 -5.67 -11.83
C GLY A 97 11.07 -5.19 -13.22
N ALA A 98 11.48 -6.12 -14.09
CA ALA A 98 11.53 -5.81 -15.51
C ALA A 98 10.10 -5.75 -16.04
N PRO A 99 9.71 -4.74 -16.85
CA PRO A 99 8.43 -4.81 -17.56
C PRO A 99 8.43 -6.10 -18.38
N ARG A 100 7.40 -6.92 -18.20
CA ARG A 100 7.16 -8.06 -19.09
C ARG A 100 6.55 -7.58 -20.39
#